data_AF-A0A1X7VL92-F1
#
_entry.id   AF-A0A1X7VL92-F1
#
_cell.length_a   1.000
_cell.length_b   1.000
_cell.length_c   1.000
_cell.angle_alpha   90.00
_cell.angle_beta   90.00
_cell.angle_gamma   90.00
#
_symmetry.space_group_name_H-M   'P 1'
#
loop_
_entity.id
_entity.type
_entity.pdbx_description
1 polymer ?
#
loop_
_entity_poly.entity_id
_entity_poly.type
_entity_poly.pdbx_seq_one_letter_code
_entity_poly.pdbx_strand_id
1 'polypeptide(L)'
;VFFVLYEHATGYSLYRCSDVEDIGSLLPQIQEAVNDFAHFTQIVQLEAFSPFKNGANALDNINSISEGVVHDDLKAFLLNNLPHGKKKAK
;
A
#
# COMPACT_ATOMS: atom_id res chain seq x y z
N VAL A 1 2.59 10.00 8.83
CA VAL A 1 2.74 9.45 7.47
C VAL A 1 2.22 8.04 7.49
N PHE A 2 1.07 7.84 6.86
CA PHE A 2 0.40 6.56 6.77
C PHE A 2 0.73 5.94 5.40
N PHE A 3 1.06 4.65 5.38
CA PHE A 3 1.30 3.90 4.15
C PHE A 3 0.26 2.79 4.02
N VAL A 4 -0.27 2.62 2.81
CA VAL A 4 -1.20 1.56 2.45
C VAL A 4 -0.51 0.59 1.50
N LEU A 5 -0.45 -0.68 1.89
CA LEU A 5 -0.08 -1.77 1.00
C LEU A 5 -1.30 -2.19 0.18
N TYR A 6 -1.10 -2.41 -1.11
CA TYR A 6 -2.09 -2.99 -2.00
C TYR A 6 -1.47 -4.18 -2.73
N GLU A 7 -2.01 -5.38 -2.50
CA GLU A 7 -1.71 -6.54 -3.34
C GLU A 7 -2.55 -6.53 -4.62
N HIS A 8 -1.91 -6.79 -5.75
CA HIS A 8 -2.54 -6.84 -7.06
C HIS A 8 -2.05 -8.07 -7.84
N ALA A 9 -2.81 -8.51 -8.84
CA ALA A 9 -2.44 -9.66 -9.67
C ALA A 9 -1.08 -9.49 -10.37
N THR A 10 -0.62 -8.24 -10.55
CA THR A 10 0.66 -7.92 -11.20
C THR A 10 1.82 -7.71 -10.23
N GLY A 11 1.58 -7.62 -8.92
CA GLY A 11 2.62 -7.32 -7.93
C GLY A 11 2.10 -6.57 -6.70
N TYR A 12 3.04 -6.03 -5.91
CA TYR A 12 2.73 -5.20 -4.75
C TYR A 12 2.92 -3.72 -5.05
N SER A 13 2.00 -2.88 -4.60
CA SER A 13 2.17 -1.43 -4.56
C SER A 13 2.05 -0.90 -3.14
N LEU A 14 2.83 0.14 -2.86
CA LEU A 14 2.81 0.89 -1.62
C LEU A 14 2.40 2.31 -1.95
N TYR A 15 1.38 2.80 -1.26
CA TYR A 15 0.90 4.16 -1.40
C TYR A 15 1.14 4.93 -0.11
N ARG A 16 1.55 6.18 -0.24
CA ARG A 16 1.56 7.15 0.84
C ARG A 16 0.23 7.87 0.83
N CYS A 17 -0.45 7.86 1.97
CA CYS A 17 -1.67 8.64 2.16
C CYS A 17 -1.39 9.84 3.06
N SER A 18 -1.87 11.02 2.66
CA SER A 18 -1.96 12.18 3.55
C SER A 18 -3.08 11.97 4.57
N ASP A 19 -3.01 12.67 5.71
CA ASP A 19 -3.97 12.51 6.80
C ASP A 19 -5.37 12.91 6.32
N VAL A 20 -6.22 11.91 6.08
CA VAL A 20 -7.64 12.11 5.79
C VAL A 20 -8.32 12.49 7.10
N GLU A 21 -9.12 13.55 7.10
CA GLU A 21 -9.87 13.97 8.29
C GLU A 21 -10.83 12.86 8.76
N ASP A 22 -10.48 12.23 9.89
CA ASP A 22 -11.20 11.07 10.42
C ASP A 22 -12.63 11.43 10.86
N ILE A 23 -12.82 12.66 11.36
CA ILE A 23 -14.10 13.19 11.86
C ILE A 23 -15.14 13.32 10.73
N GLY A 24 -14.70 13.70 9.53
CA GLY A 24 -15.55 13.96 8.37
C GLY A 24 -15.64 12.80 7.39
N SER A 25 -14.93 11.70 7.63
CA SER A 25 -14.77 10.60 6.66
C SER A 25 -16.09 10.01 6.14
N LEU A 26 -17.14 10.00 6.97
CA LEU A 26 -18.46 9.49 6.63
C LEU A 26 -19.41 10.52 5.98
N LEU A 27 -18.97 11.78 5.82
CA LEU A 27 -19.77 12.79 5.15
C LEU A 27 -19.87 12.47 3.65
N PRO A 28 -21.07 12.57 3.04
CA PRO A 28 -21.27 12.26 1.62
C PRO A 28 -20.32 13.02 0.69
N GLN A 29 -20.02 14.28 1.01
CA GLN A 29 -19.13 15.13 0.22
C GLN A 29 -17.70 14.60 0.18
N ILE A 30 -17.22 13.99 1.27
CA ILE A 30 -15.89 13.37 1.34
C ILE A 30 -15.88 12.06 0.56
N GLN A 31 -16.95 11.27 0.65
CA GLN A 31 -17.10 10.03 -0.12
C GLN A 31 -17.16 10.31 -1.64
N GLU A 32 -17.84 11.38 -2.05
CA GLU A 32 -17.88 11.82 -3.45
C GLU A 32 -16.50 12.29 -3.93
N ALA A 33 -15.74 13.00 -3.10
CA ALA A 33 -14.40 13.48 -3.45
C ALA A 33 -13.40 12.32 -3.71
N VAL A 34 -13.55 11.17 -3.03
CA VAL A 34 -12.72 9.98 -3.30
C VAL A 34 -12.99 9.40 -4.70
N ASN A 35 -14.19 9.59 -5.24
CA ASN A 35 -14.53 9.15 -6.60
C ASN A 35 -14.03 10.12 -7.68
N ASP A 36 -13.66 11.35 -7.31
CA ASP A 36 -13.00 12.27 -8.21
C ASP A 36 -11.48 12.03 -8.23
N PHE A 37 -10.96 11.68 -9.41
CA PHE A 37 -9.55 11.32 -9.55
C PHE A 37 -8.60 12.47 -9.18
N ALA A 38 -8.95 13.72 -9.50
CA ALA A 38 -8.08 14.85 -9.21
C ALA A 38 -7.94 15.07 -7.70
N HIS A 39 -9.03 14.93 -6.93
CA HIS A 39 -8.99 14.98 -5.48
C HIS A 39 -8.31 13.73 -4.88
N PHE A 40 -8.59 12.53 -5.42
CA PHE A 40 -7.98 11.29 -4.94
C PHE A 40 -6.45 11.31 -5.02
N THR A 41 -5.88 11.79 -6.13
CA THR A 41 -4.42 11.85 -6.32
C THR A 41 -3.71 12.85 -5.39
N GLN A 42 -4.44 13.81 -4.81
CA GLN A 42 -3.90 14.69 -3.77
C GLN A 42 -3.78 13.97 -2.42
N ILE A 43 -4.57 12.93 -2.21
CA ILE A 43 -4.66 12.18 -0.95
C ILE A 43 -3.78 10.94 -0.99
N VAL A 44 -3.79 10.22 -2.11
CA VAL A 44 -3.12 8.92 -2.29
C VAL A 44 -2.06 9.03 -3.37
N GLN A 45 -0.80 8.80 -2.99
CA GLN A 45 0.35 8.89 -3.89
C GLN A 45 1.08 7.55 -3.95
N LEU A 46 1.42 7.08 -5.15
CA LEU A 46 2.22 5.86 -5.32
C LEU A 46 3.65 6.11 -4.83
N GLU A 47 4.09 5.34 -3.85
CA GLU A 47 5.46 5.39 -3.32
C GLU A 47 6.36 4.38 -4.02
N ALA A 48 5.86 3.14 -4.16
CA ALA A 48 6.63 2.05 -4.73
C ALA A 48 5.73 1.01 -5.40
N PHE A 49 6.27 0.34 -6.41
CA PHE A 49 5.63 -0.79 -7.07
C PHE A 49 6.69 -1.85 -7.38
N SER A 50 6.38 -3.11 -7.09
CA SER A 50 7.23 -4.26 -7.42
C SER A 50 6.39 -5.30 -8.16
N PRO A 51 6.64 -5.51 -9.47
CA PRO A 51 5.93 -6.52 -10.23
C PRO A 51 6.40 -7.93 -9.85
N PHE A 52 5.50 -8.91 -9.98
CA PHE A 52 5.89 -10.31 -9.85
C PHE A 52 6.79 -10.74 -11.02
N LYS A 53 7.71 -11.66 -10.74
CA LYS A 53 8.73 -12.10 -11.70
C LYS A 53 8.14 -12.86 -12.88
N ASN A 54 7.10 -13.65 -12.62
CA ASN A 54 6.37 -14.47 -13.59
C ASN A 54 5.08 -15.02 -12.95
N GLY A 55 4.28 -15.77 -13.73
CA GLY A 55 3.01 -16.32 -13.27
C GLY A 55 3.12 -17.31 -12.09
N ALA A 56 4.18 -18.12 -12.03
CA ALA A 56 4.38 -19.04 -10.91
C ALA A 56 4.70 -18.28 -9.61
N ASN A 57 5.54 -17.26 -9.69
CA ASN A 57 5.83 -16.37 -8.57
C ASN A 57 4.58 -15.58 -8.12
N ALA A 58 3.74 -15.14 -9.06
CA ALA A 58 2.47 -14.49 -8.73
C ALA A 58 1.52 -15.42 -7.96
N LEU A 59 1.36 -16.67 -8.42
CA LEU A 59 0.53 -17.67 -7.75
C LEU A 59 1.01 -17.95 -6.31
N ASP A 60 2.32 -18.10 -6.13
CA ASP A 60 2.94 -18.36 -4.83
C ASP A 60 2.73 -17.18 -3.85
N ASN A 61 2.90 -15.94 -4.32
CA ASN A 61 2.63 -14.74 -3.53
C ASN A 61 1.14 -14.65 -3.15
N ILE A 62 0.22 -14.92 -4.09
CA ILE A 62 -1.24 -14.83 -3.83
C ILE A 62 -1.68 -15.91 -2.81
N ASN A 63 -1.18 -17.13 -2.91
CA ASN A 63 -1.47 -18.19 -1.95
C ASN A 63 -0.97 -17.80 -0.55
N SER A 64 0.27 -17.30 -0.46
CA SER A 64 0.83 -16.81 0.80
C SER A 64 -0.06 -15.73 1.44
N ILE A 65 -0.52 -14.76 0.65
CA ILE A 65 -1.45 -13.71 1.12
C ILE A 65 -2.77 -14.32 1.61
N SER A 66 -3.37 -15.26 0.86
CA SER A 66 -4.64 -15.89 1.26
C SER A 66 -4.56 -16.68 2.57
N GLU A 67 -3.36 -17.17 2.90
CA GLU A 67 -3.07 -17.92 4.14
C GLU A 67 -2.56 -17.01 5.27
N GLY A 68 -2.46 -15.70 5.03
CA GLY A 68 -1.94 -14.73 6.01
C GLY A 68 -0.43 -14.85 6.26
N VAL A 69 0.31 -15.41 5.31
CA VAL A 69 1.77 -15.58 5.36
C VAL A 69 2.45 -14.45 4.58
N VAL A 70 3.46 -13.83 5.20
CA VAL A 70 4.28 -12.81 4.54
C VAL A 70 5.32 -13.48 3.65
N HIS A 71 5.10 -13.45 2.34
CA HIS A 71 6.06 -13.95 1.35
C HIS A 71 7.37 -13.14 1.38
N ASP A 72 8.50 -13.78 1.03
CA ASP A 72 9.82 -13.13 1.08
C ASP A 72 9.93 -11.91 0.14
N ASP A 73 9.29 -11.97 -1.03
CA ASP A 73 9.23 -10.81 -1.94
C ASP A 73 8.47 -9.64 -1.29
N LEU A 74 7.35 -9.89 -0.59
CA LEU A 74 6.61 -8.86 0.14
C LEU A 74 7.45 -8.27 1.28
N LYS A 75 8.11 -9.13 2.05
CA LYS A 75 8.99 -8.70 3.14
C LYS A 75 10.12 -7.81 2.63
N ALA A 76 10.80 -8.22 1.55
CA ALA A 76 11.85 -7.43 0.92
C ALA A 76 11.30 -6.10 0.38
N PHE A 77 10.14 -6.12 -0.27
CA PHE A 77 9.47 -4.93 -0.75
C PHE A 77 9.18 -3.92 0.37
N LEU A 78 8.60 -4.36 1.48
CA LEU A 78 8.29 -3.48 2.62
C LEU A 78 9.56 -2.93 3.28
N LEU A 79 10.57 -3.78 3.49
CA LEU A 79 11.85 -3.35 4.10
C LEU A 79 12.56 -2.29 3.25
N ASN A 80 12.49 -2.40 1.92
CA ASN A 80 13.15 -1.45 1.02
C ASN A 80 12.41 -0.12 0.89
N ASN A 81 11.09 -0.10 1.06
CA ASN A 81 10.26 1.07 0.73
C ASN A 81 9.67 1.78 1.95
N LEU A 82 9.61 1.14 3.12
CA LEU A 82 9.17 1.82 4.34
C LEU A 82 10.34 2.62 4.95
N PRO A 83 10.06 3.82 5.49
CA PRO A 83 11.04 4.56 6.25
C PRO A 83 11.49 3.72 7.44
N HIS A 84 12.79 3.44 7.51
CA HIS A 84 13.36 2.73 8.64
C HIS A 84 13.17 3.61 9.87
N GLY A 85 12.34 3.16 10.82
CA GLY A 85 12.11 3.89 12.05
C GLY A 85 13.45 4.28 12.67
N LYS A 86 13.59 5.54 13.08
CA LYS A 86 14.80 6.01 13.79
C LYS A 86 15.14 4.96 14.85
N LYS A 87 16.33 4.34 14.76
CA LYS A 87 16.88 3.54 15.86
C LYS A 87 16.70 4.40 17.12
N LYS A 88 15.91 3.93 18.10
CA LYS A 88 15.95 4.53 19.43
C LYS A 88 17.42 4.50 19.85
N ALA A 89 18.04 5.67 19.89
CA ALA A 89 19.36 5.82 20.49
C ALA A 89 19.24 5.26 21.91
N LYS A 90 20.09 4.29 22.23
CA LYS A 90 20.24 3.78 23.59
C LYS A 90 20.78 4.89 24.49
#